data_AF-A0A527V282-F1
#
_entry.id   AF-A0A527V282-F1
#
_cell.length_a   1.000
_cell.length_b   1.000
_cell.length_c   1.000
_cell.angle_alpha   90.00
_cell.angle_beta   90.00
_cell.angle_gamma   90.00
#
_symmetry.space_group_name_H-M   'P 1'
#
loop_
_entity.id
_entity.type
_entity.pdbx_description
1 polymer ?
#
loop_
_entity_poly.entity_id
_entity_poly.type
_entity_poly.pdbx_seq_one_letter_code
_entity_poly.pdbx_strand_id
1 'polypeptide(L)'
;MTDSITDPPDPITSLEALVEEIVAGRVSIMDVMRSAPEGDYFAFVQQARLSTMLMADRRVLERLMVEMREKMIEAGADPDSRDIDKELWRKDGARRFPKLLAERTNAISTQPSLLRGITFPQRLEQYKALIAYVEKLWADACELFLRGNFPMAAFISILVIEEVGKLTRLAEELIYLDAPLPIAGEPAVEKNHRRKHFVSVMSGALINARLERILGKNTVRRVLHEAESDELEKTRQRCLYIDMENGRAVTPAERITAVRAQQLTVLAGELMAEILGHFPWEFERMMENVVAYERQIGLPEKKIVRR
;
A
#
# COMPACT_ATOMS: atom_id res chain seq x y z
N MET A 1 18.20 -31.45 -45.84
CA MET A 1 18.55 -30.57 -44.71
C MET A 1 17.31 -30.49 -43.86
N THR A 2 17.24 -31.35 -42.85
CA THR A 2 16.21 -31.33 -41.82
C THR A 2 16.70 -30.36 -40.77
N ASP A 3 16.14 -29.15 -40.76
CA ASP A 3 16.37 -28.22 -39.67
C ASP A 3 15.91 -28.88 -38.37
N SER A 4 16.87 -29.15 -37.48
CA SER A 4 16.57 -29.65 -36.15
C SER A 4 15.84 -28.54 -35.41
N ILE A 5 14.55 -28.73 -35.19
CA ILE A 5 13.79 -27.97 -34.21
C ILE A 5 14.45 -28.28 -32.86
N THR A 6 15.34 -27.42 -32.42
CA THR A 6 15.87 -27.48 -31.06
C THR A 6 14.71 -27.16 -30.13
N ASP A 7 14.31 -28.13 -29.32
CA ASP A 7 13.31 -27.91 -28.28
C ASP A 7 13.70 -26.68 -27.45
N PRO A 8 12.74 -25.83 -27.08
CA PRO A 8 13.02 -24.68 -26.23
C PRO A 8 13.68 -25.18 -24.93
N PRO A 9 14.71 -24.48 -24.42
CA PRO A 9 15.41 -24.90 -23.22
C PRO A 9 14.43 -25.06 -22.06
N ASP A 10 14.64 -26.09 -21.24
CA ASP A 10 13.87 -26.34 -20.03
C ASP A 10 13.83 -25.06 -19.17
N PRO A 11 12.64 -24.57 -18.74
CA PRO A 11 12.49 -23.38 -17.92
C PRO A 11 13.35 -23.38 -16.65
N ILE A 12 13.64 -24.54 -16.08
CA ILE A 12 14.51 -24.67 -14.90
C ILE A 12 15.97 -24.39 -15.28
N THR A 13 16.39 -24.85 -16.46
CA THR A 13 17.75 -24.63 -16.98
C THR A 13 17.96 -23.17 -17.37
N SER A 14 16.93 -22.48 -17.86
CA SER A 14 17.01 -21.06 -18.20
C SER A 14 17.05 -20.13 -16.98
N LEU A 15 16.35 -20.47 -15.89
CA LEU A 15 16.42 -19.72 -14.64
C LEU A 15 17.78 -19.86 -13.95
N GLU A 16 18.32 -21.08 -13.84
CA GLU A 16 19.64 -21.29 -13.22
C GLU A 16 20.74 -20.58 -14.03
N ALA A 17 20.67 -20.61 -15.36
CA ALA A 17 21.58 -19.87 -16.21
C ALA A 17 21.53 -18.35 -15.94
N LEU A 18 20.33 -17.78 -15.78
CA LEU A 18 20.15 -16.38 -15.41
C LEU A 18 20.72 -16.07 -14.02
N VAL A 19 20.51 -16.96 -13.05
CA VAL A 19 21.10 -16.83 -11.70
C VAL A 19 22.63 -16.79 -11.79
N GLU A 20 23.25 -17.70 -12.54
CA GLU A 20 24.70 -17.73 -12.73
C GLU A 20 25.24 -16.46 -13.43
N GLU A 21 24.48 -15.87 -14.35
CA GLU A 21 24.83 -14.59 -14.97
C GLU A 21 24.74 -13.41 -14.01
N ILE A 22 23.71 -13.37 -13.15
CA ILE A 22 23.54 -12.36 -12.10
C ILE A 22 24.67 -12.47 -11.06
N VAL A 23 24.90 -13.67 -10.54
CA VAL A 23 25.95 -13.93 -9.53
C VAL A 23 27.33 -13.57 -10.06
N ALA A 24 27.60 -13.83 -11.34
CA ALA A 24 28.84 -13.42 -11.99
C ALA A 24 28.93 -11.91 -12.32
N GLY A 25 27.88 -11.13 -12.04
CA GLY A 25 27.83 -9.69 -12.32
C GLY A 25 27.76 -9.35 -13.82
N ARG A 26 27.45 -10.32 -14.68
CA ARG A 26 27.27 -10.10 -16.13
C ARG A 26 25.93 -9.46 -16.44
N VAL A 27 24.94 -9.73 -15.60
CA VAL A 27 23.59 -9.16 -15.66
C VAL A 27 23.30 -8.45 -14.35
N SER A 28 22.91 -7.17 -14.43
CA SER A 28 22.46 -6.40 -13.27
C SER A 28 21.10 -6.91 -12.81
N ILE A 29 20.98 -7.21 -11.51
CA ILE A 29 19.69 -7.65 -10.98
C ILE A 29 18.68 -6.50 -11.00
N MET A 30 19.15 -5.28 -10.77
CA MET A 30 18.29 -4.08 -10.86
C MET A 30 17.74 -3.89 -12.28
N ASP A 31 18.49 -4.31 -13.31
CA ASP A 31 18.05 -4.27 -14.70
C ASP A 31 17.01 -5.35 -15.03
N VAL A 32 17.20 -6.56 -14.48
CA VAL A 32 16.21 -7.64 -14.57
C VAL A 32 14.90 -7.27 -13.84
N MET A 33 15.02 -6.48 -12.77
CA MET A 33 13.89 -6.00 -11.97
C MET A 33 13.30 -4.67 -12.48
N ARG A 34 13.80 -4.07 -13.57
CA ARG A 34 13.28 -2.79 -14.10
C ARG A 34 11.83 -2.93 -14.56
N SER A 35 10.95 -2.08 -14.04
CA SER A 35 9.50 -2.12 -14.29
C SER A 35 9.11 -2.42 -15.74
N ALA A 36 8.14 -3.32 -15.88
CA ALA A 36 7.41 -3.58 -17.11
C ALA A 36 6.91 -2.29 -17.81
N PRO A 37 6.66 -2.36 -19.13
CA PRO A 37 6.07 -1.24 -19.87
C PRO A 37 4.82 -0.70 -19.18
N GLU A 38 4.63 0.62 -19.25
CA GLU A 38 3.48 1.29 -18.66
C GLU A 38 2.17 0.68 -19.15
N GLY A 39 1.29 0.34 -18.21
CA GLY A 39 -0.03 -0.23 -18.50
C GLY A 39 -0.03 -1.74 -18.80
N ASP A 40 1.13 -2.40 -18.88
CA ASP A 40 1.20 -3.85 -19.06
C ASP A 40 1.21 -4.59 -17.71
N TYR A 41 0.01 -4.78 -17.18
CA TYR A 41 -0.23 -5.50 -15.93
C TYR A 41 0.30 -6.94 -15.96
N PHE A 42 0.23 -7.62 -17.09
CA PHE A 42 0.64 -9.02 -17.19
C PHE A 42 2.16 -9.13 -17.15
N ALA A 43 2.86 -8.31 -17.95
CA ALA A 43 4.33 -8.25 -17.92
C ALA A 43 4.84 -7.88 -16.52
N PHE A 44 4.20 -6.90 -15.85
CA PHE A 44 4.56 -6.54 -14.48
C PHE A 44 4.40 -7.72 -13.52
N VAL A 45 3.28 -8.46 -13.60
CA VAL A 45 3.05 -9.64 -12.76
C VAL A 45 4.08 -10.74 -13.03
N GLN A 46 4.40 -11.03 -14.28
CA GLN A 46 5.44 -12.02 -14.61
C GLN A 46 6.81 -11.59 -14.08
N GLN A 47 7.13 -10.30 -14.18
CA GLN A 47 8.36 -9.76 -13.63
C GLN A 47 8.41 -9.82 -12.11
N ALA A 48 7.31 -9.51 -11.43
CA ALA A 48 7.21 -9.62 -9.98
C ALA A 48 7.42 -11.06 -9.52
N ARG A 49 6.83 -12.04 -10.23
CA ARG A 49 7.06 -13.48 -9.97
C ARG A 49 8.53 -13.86 -10.16
N LEU A 50 9.13 -13.48 -11.29
CA LEU A 50 10.54 -13.74 -11.57
C LEU A 50 11.42 -13.14 -10.47
N SER A 51 11.13 -11.91 -10.06
CA SER A 51 11.84 -11.23 -8.97
C SER A 51 11.73 -12.03 -7.67
N THR A 52 10.55 -12.48 -7.27
CA THR A 52 10.37 -13.33 -6.09
C THR A 52 11.18 -14.64 -6.20
N MET A 53 11.19 -15.29 -7.36
CA MET A 53 11.95 -16.52 -7.59
C MET A 53 13.46 -16.27 -7.47
N LEU A 54 13.96 -15.19 -8.05
CA LEU A 54 15.36 -14.77 -7.96
C LEU A 54 15.76 -14.43 -6.51
N MET A 55 14.89 -13.73 -5.78
CA MET A 55 15.09 -13.38 -4.36
C MET A 55 15.08 -14.58 -3.42
N ALA A 56 14.61 -15.75 -3.85
CA ALA A 56 14.71 -16.97 -3.07
C ALA A 56 16.14 -17.54 -3.06
N ASP A 57 17.00 -17.18 -4.03
CA ASP A 57 18.41 -17.57 -4.05
C ASP A 57 19.26 -16.58 -3.25
N ARG A 58 19.95 -17.10 -2.23
CA ARG A 58 20.83 -16.31 -1.36
C ARG A 58 21.95 -15.60 -2.13
N ARG A 59 22.52 -16.23 -3.16
CA ARG A 59 23.63 -15.67 -3.95
C ARG A 59 23.16 -14.42 -4.70
N VAL A 60 21.93 -14.46 -5.19
CA VAL A 60 21.27 -13.34 -5.87
C VAL A 60 20.99 -12.20 -4.89
N LEU A 61 20.53 -12.51 -3.66
CA LEU A 61 20.35 -11.51 -2.60
C LEU A 61 21.68 -10.82 -2.23
N GLU A 62 22.75 -11.58 -2.06
CA GLU A 62 24.08 -11.05 -1.76
C GLU A 62 24.55 -10.11 -2.88
N ARG A 63 24.31 -10.46 -4.15
CA ARG A 63 24.60 -9.59 -5.29
C ARG A 63 23.74 -8.32 -5.30
N LEU A 64 22.45 -8.44 -5.04
CA LEU A 64 21.54 -7.30 -4.94
C LEU A 64 22.00 -6.31 -3.86
N MET A 65 22.44 -6.80 -2.71
CA MET A 65 22.96 -5.94 -1.63
C MET A 65 24.18 -5.13 -2.09
N VAL A 66 25.07 -5.72 -2.90
CA VAL A 66 26.22 -5.02 -3.47
C VAL A 66 25.76 -3.92 -4.43
N GLU A 67 24.89 -4.25 -5.39
CA GLU A 67 24.40 -3.28 -6.38
C GLU A 67 23.59 -2.14 -5.72
N MET A 68 22.76 -2.45 -4.72
CA MET A 68 22.04 -1.45 -3.93
C MET A 68 23.01 -0.51 -3.19
N ARG A 69 24.07 -1.06 -2.56
CA ARG A 69 25.07 -0.25 -1.85
C ARG A 69 25.80 0.70 -2.81
N GLU A 70 26.17 0.23 -3.99
CA GLU A 70 26.78 1.05 -5.04
C GLU A 70 25.84 2.18 -5.48
N LYS A 71 24.57 1.86 -5.76
CA LYS A 71 23.56 2.85 -6.14
C LYS A 71 23.26 3.88 -5.05
N MET A 72 23.24 3.47 -3.78
CA MET A 72 23.09 4.39 -2.65
C MET A 72 24.26 5.38 -2.58
N ILE A 73 25.49 4.90 -2.73
CA ILE A 73 26.69 5.75 -2.76
C ILE A 73 26.64 6.72 -3.94
N GLU A 74 26.28 6.25 -5.14
CA GLU A 74 26.09 7.09 -6.33
C GLU A 74 25.04 8.19 -6.11
N ALA A 75 23.96 7.88 -5.37
CA ALA A 75 22.90 8.81 -5.01
C ALA A 75 23.26 9.74 -3.83
N GLY A 76 24.45 9.62 -3.24
CA GLY A 76 24.89 10.39 -2.07
C GLY A 76 24.20 9.98 -0.76
N ALA A 77 23.60 8.78 -0.70
CA ALA A 77 23.04 8.21 0.51
C ALA A 77 24.10 7.40 1.27
N ASP A 78 24.03 7.43 2.60
CA ASP A 78 24.86 6.59 3.47
C ASP A 78 24.24 5.18 3.58
N PRO A 79 24.87 4.14 3.00
CA PRO A 79 24.34 2.77 3.07
C PRO A 79 24.35 2.19 4.49
N ASP A 80 25.15 2.76 5.39
CA ASP A 80 25.25 2.33 6.78
C ASP A 80 24.35 3.17 7.72
N SER A 81 23.48 4.02 7.15
CA SER A 81 22.53 4.82 7.92
C SER A 81 21.53 3.95 8.66
N ARG A 82 21.51 4.09 9.99
CA ARG A 82 20.51 3.46 10.88
C ARG A 82 19.23 4.30 11.03
N ASP A 83 18.95 5.21 10.11
CA ASP A 83 17.83 6.14 10.29
C ASP A 83 16.47 5.44 10.16
N ILE A 84 16.36 4.40 9.31
CA ILE A 84 15.16 3.55 9.24
C ILE A 84 14.92 2.85 10.57
N ASP A 85 15.95 2.23 11.16
CA ASP A 85 15.85 1.57 12.47
C ASP A 85 15.41 2.56 13.55
N LYS A 86 16.02 3.75 13.59
CA LYS A 86 15.64 4.81 14.55
C LYS A 86 14.18 5.21 14.39
N GLU A 87 13.69 5.38 13.15
CA GLU A 87 12.30 5.77 12.91
C GLU A 87 11.31 4.64 13.22
N LEU A 88 11.66 3.38 12.93
CA LEU A 88 10.87 2.22 13.36
C LEU A 88 10.78 2.15 14.89
N TRP A 89 11.90 2.27 15.59
CA TRP A 89 11.93 2.33 17.06
C TRP A 89 11.06 3.47 17.61
N ARG A 90 11.13 4.66 17.00
CA ARG A 90 10.32 5.83 17.37
C ARG A 90 8.81 5.66 17.21
N LYS A 91 8.39 4.70 16.41
CA LYS A 91 6.98 4.39 16.14
C LYS A 91 6.52 3.09 16.80
N ASP A 92 7.29 2.54 17.75
CA ASP A 92 7.00 1.24 18.37
C ASP A 92 6.92 0.11 17.31
N GLY A 93 7.77 0.20 16.29
CA GLY A 93 7.81 -0.71 15.15
C GLY A 93 8.16 -2.14 15.54
N ALA A 94 9.00 -2.34 16.56
CA ALA A 94 9.36 -3.67 17.06
C ALA A 94 8.14 -4.49 17.51
N ARG A 95 7.11 -3.85 18.07
CA ARG A 95 5.85 -4.50 18.45
C ARG A 95 4.83 -4.51 17.31
N ARG A 96 4.72 -3.38 16.58
CA ARG A 96 3.68 -3.19 15.56
C ARG A 96 3.93 -3.98 14.28
N PHE A 97 5.18 -4.10 13.85
CA PHE A 97 5.53 -4.77 12.59
C PHE A 97 5.25 -6.28 12.63
N PRO A 98 5.67 -7.04 13.66
CA PRO A 98 5.30 -8.46 13.76
C PRO A 98 3.78 -8.67 13.83
N LYS A 99 3.06 -7.79 14.53
CA LYS A 99 1.60 -7.84 14.59
C LYS A 99 0.97 -7.58 13.22
N LEU A 100 1.46 -6.59 12.47
CA LEU A 100 1.01 -6.34 11.09
C LEU A 100 1.21 -7.57 10.21
N LEU A 101 2.37 -8.21 10.25
CA LEU A 101 2.65 -9.42 9.48
C LEU A 101 1.68 -10.55 9.86
N ALA A 102 1.46 -10.78 11.16
CA ALA A 102 0.51 -11.79 11.63
C ALA A 102 -0.92 -11.51 11.12
N GLU A 103 -1.36 -10.25 11.13
CA GLU A 103 -2.68 -9.86 10.63
C GLU A 103 -2.82 -10.05 9.11
N ARG A 104 -1.77 -9.74 8.33
CA ARG A 104 -1.76 -9.96 6.87
C ARG A 104 -1.75 -11.45 6.53
N THR A 105 -0.90 -12.24 7.18
CA THR A 105 -0.88 -13.71 7.02
C THR A 105 -2.25 -14.29 7.35
N ASN A 106 -2.84 -13.90 8.48
CA ASN A 106 -4.17 -14.39 8.86
C ASN A 106 -5.23 -14.00 7.82
N ALA A 107 -5.18 -12.79 7.26
CA ALA A 107 -6.11 -12.38 6.20
C ALA A 107 -5.97 -13.24 4.94
N ILE A 108 -4.74 -13.50 4.49
CA ILE A 108 -4.45 -14.36 3.33
C ILE A 108 -4.93 -15.80 3.58
N SER A 109 -4.70 -16.32 4.79
CA SER A 109 -5.01 -17.73 5.10
C SER A 109 -6.49 -18.00 5.37
N THR A 110 -7.26 -17.01 5.86
CA THR A 110 -8.62 -17.26 6.37
C THR A 110 -9.72 -16.60 5.55
N GLN A 111 -9.42 -15.52 4.81
CA GLN A 111 -10.45 -14.75 4.13
C GLN A 111 -10.54 -15.14 2.65
N PRO A 112 -11.75 -15.22 2.07
CA PRO A 112 -11.90 -15.48 0.65
C PRO A 112 -11.26 -14.36 -0.16
N SER A 113 -10.70 -14.71 -1.31
CA SER A 113 -10.26 -13.74 -2.31
C SER A 113 -11.45 -12.90 -2.80
N LEU A 114 -11.20 -11.61 -2.99
CA LEU A 114 -12.17 -10.70 -3.61
C LEU A 114 -12.12 -10.77 -5.14
N LEU A 115 -11.06 -11.36 -5.71
CA LEU A 115 -10.87 -11.55 -7.14
C LEU A 115 -11.31 -12.95 -7.55
N ARG A 116 -12.45 -13.04 -8.24
CA ARG A 116 -13.02 -14.30 -8.72
C ARG A 116 -12.67 -14.56 -10.18
N GLY A 117 -12.73 -15.83 -10.58
CA GLY A 117 -12.46 -16.26 -11.95
C GLY A 117 -11.15 -17.05 -12.07
N ILE A 118 -10.98 -17.66 -13.25
CA ILE A 118 -9.88 -18.60 -13.54
C ILE A 118 -8.85 -18.04 -14.52
N THR A 119 -9.07 -16.82 -15.02
CA THR A 119 -8.16 -16.17 -15.97
C THR A 119 -7.65 -14.84 -15.41
N PHE A 120 -6.43 -14.48 -15.83
CA PHE A 120 -5.83 -13.20 -15.45
C PHE A 120 -6.69 -11.99 -15.83
N PRO A 121 -7.23 -11.88 -17.07
CA PRO A 121 -8.05 -10.72 -17.45
C PRO A 121 -9.31 -10.55 -16.58
N GLN A 122 -9.99 -11.63 -16.20
CA GLN A 122 -11.18 -11.57 -15.34
C GLN A 122 -10.88 -11.01 -13.95
N ARG A 123 -9.75 -11.43 -13.35
CA ARG A 123 -9.33 -10.92 -12.04
C ARG A 123 -8.77 -9.51 -12.12
N LEU A 124 -8.06 -9.17 -13.21
CA LEU A 124 -7.55 -7.83 -13.45
C LEU A 124 -8.69 -6.81 -13.59
N GLU A 125 -9.77 -7.13 -14.30
CA GLU A 125 -10.95 -6.26 -14.39
C GLU A 125 -11.58 -6.01 -13.02
N GLN A 126 -11.71 -7.03 -12.19
CA GLN A 126 -12.21 -6.88 -10.81
C GLN A 126 -11.27 -6.04 -9.94
N TYR A 127 -9.96 -6.27 -10.04
CA TYR A 127 -8.94 -5.45 -9.38
C TYR A 127 -9.14 -3.97 -9.74
N LYS A 128 -9.16 -3.64 -11.03
CA LYS A 128 -9.33 -2.26 -11.50
C LYS A 128 -10.62 -1.63 -11.00
N ALA A 129 -11.73 -2.37 -11.02
CA ALA A 129 -13.01 -1.89 -10.53
C ALA A 129 -12.99 -1.58 -9.01
N LEU A 130 -12.34 -2.43 -8.22
CA LEU A 130 -12.21 -2.22 -6.77
C LEU A 130 -11.30 -1.02 -6.45
N ILE A 131 -10.19 -0.86 -7.18
CA ILE A 131 -9.30 0.29 -7.03
C ILE A 131 -10.03 1.59 -7.40
N ALA A 132 -10.70 1.61 -8.56
CA ALA A 132 -11.44 2.78 -9.02
C ALA A 132 -12.56 3.21 -8.04
N TYR A 133 -13.19 2.25 -7.36
CA TYR A 133 -14.15 2.54 -6.31
C TYR A 133 -13.54 3.29 -5.12
N VAL A 134 -12.36 2.86 -4.64
CA VAL A 134 -11.68 3.54 -3.52
C VAL A 134 -11.21 4.94 -3.92
N GLU A 135 -10.69 5.10 -5.14
CA GLU A 135 -10.31 6.42 -5.66
C GLU A 135 -11.50 7.37 -5.75
N LYS A 136 -12.66 6.87 -6.19
CA LYS A 136 -13.89 7.65 -6.20
C LYS A 136 -14.31 8.07 -4.79
N LEU A 137 -14.28 7.16 -3.81
CA LEU A 137 -14.57 7.51 -2.42
C LEU A 137 -13.62 8.59 -1.90
N TRP A 138 -12.33 8.50 -2.21
CA TRP A 138 -11.37 9.50 -1.79
C TRP A 138 -11.62 10.86 -2.48
N ALA A 139 -11.94 10.87 -3.78
CA ALA A 139 -12.33 12.08 -4.50
C ALA A 139 -13.59 12.72 -3.88
N ASP A 140 -14.61 11.92 -3.54
CA ASP A 140 -15.82 12.39 -2.87
C ASP A 140 -15.48 13.01 -1.49
N ALA A 141 -14.56 12.43 -0.74
CA ALA A 141 -14.08 13.00 0.52
C ALA A 141 -13.39 14.36 0.33
N CYS A 142 -12.59 14.50 -0.73
CA CYS A 142 -11.94 15.75 -1.09
C CYS A 142 -12.97 16.84 -1.43
N GLU A 143 -13.98 16.52 -2.24
CA GLU A 143 -15.05 17.46 -2.57
C GLU A 143 -15.83 17.91 -1.34
N LEU A 144 -16.20 16.97 -0.46
CA LEU A 144 -16.89 17.27 0.79
C LEU A 144 -16.07 18.20 1.69
N PHE A 145 -14.74 18.00 1.75
CA PHE A 145 -13.85 18.87 2.49
C PHE A 145 -13.86 20.29 1.93
N LEU A 146 -13.71 20.44 0.61
CA LEU A 146 -13.69 21.73 -0.08
C LEU A 146 -15.01 22.50 0.06
N ARG A 147 -16.13 21.79 0.18
CA ARG A 147 -17.46 22.37 0.43
C ARG A 147 -17.72 22.69 1.92
N GLY A 148 -16.75 22.44 2.81
CA GLY A 148 -16.87 22.69 4.24
C GLY A 148 -17.66 21.63 5.02
N ASN A 149 -18.02 20.50 4.39
CA ASN A 149 -18.68 19.39 5.07
C ASN A 149 -17.65 18.46 5.73
N PHE A 150 -16.99 18.99 6.77
CA PHE A 150 -15.89 18.31 7.47
C PHE A 150 -16.27 16.96 8.10
N PRO A 151 -17.45 16.79 8.74
CA PRO A 151 -17.83 15.49 9.28
C PRO A 151 -17.95 14.42 8.21
N MET A 152 -18.57 14.73 7.07
CA MET A 152 -18.72 13.76 5.98
C MET A 152 -17.40 13.50 5.26
N ALA A 153 -16.56 14.52 5.06
CA ALA A 153 -15.21 14.33 4.54
C ALA A 153 -14.40 13.37 5.42
N ALA A 154 -14.45 13.55 6.75
CA ALA A 154 -13.77 12.67 7.70
C ALA A 154 -14.36 11.25 7.68
N PHE A 155 -15.69 11.10 7.62
CA PHE A 155 -16.35 9.80 7.52
C PHE A 155 -15.90 9.03 6.28
N ILE A 156 -15.97 9.65 5.10
CA ILE A 156 -15.57 8.98 3.86
C ILE A 156 -14.06 8.72 3.85
N SER A 157 -13.25 9.59 4.43
CA SER A 157 -11.81 9.33 4.57
C SER A 157 -11.53 8.09 5.43
N ILE A 158 -12.26 7.90 6.53
CA ILE A 158 -12.14 6.67 7.34
C ILE A 158 -12.63 5.45 6.57
N LEU A 159 -13.69 5.58 5.77
CA LEU A 159 -14.17 4.51 4.89
C LEU A 159 -13.10 4.13 3.85
N VAL A 160 -12.42 5.10 3.23
CA VAL A 160 -11.28 4.85 2.33
C VAL A 160 -10.20 4.06 3.05
N ILE A 161 -9.81 4.46 4.26
CA ILE A 161 -8.82 3.73 5.07
C ILE A 161 -9.24 2.28 5.30
N GLU A 162 -10.54 2.03 5.57
CA GLU A 162 -11.07 0.67 5.72
C GLU A 162 -11.01 -0.15 4.45
N GLU A 163 -11.43 0.43 3.31
CA GLU A 163 -11.38 -0.26 2.03
C GLU A 163 -9.94 -0.57 1.62
N VAL A 164 -9.01 0.38 1.78
CA VAL A 164 -7.56 0.14 1.60
C VAL A 164 -7.12 -1.06 2.45
N GLY A 165 -7.53 -1.13 3.73
CA GLY A 165 -7.24 -2.25 4.62
C GLY A 165 -7.73 -3.61 4.11
N LYS A 166 -8.91 -3.65 3.46
CA LYS A 166 -9.46 -4.87 2.86
C LYS A 166 -8.72 -5.27 1.57
N LEU A 167 -8.30 -4.29 0.78
CA LEU A 167 -7.73 -4.50 -0.55
C LEU A 167 -6.20 -4.68 -0.55
N THR A 168 -5.53 -4.62 0.60
CA THR A 168 -4.07 -4.77 0.76
C THR A 168 -3.44 -6.04 0.19
N ARG A 169 -4.24 -7.03 -0.20
CA ARG A 169 -3.79 -8.33 -0.75
C ARG A 169 -4.11 -8.52 -2.23
N LEU A 170 -4.84 -7.61 -2.87
CA LEU A 170 -5.32 -7.85 -4.24
C LEU A 170 -4.17 -8.01 -5.25
N ALA A 171 -3.09 -7.22 -5.12
CA ALA A 171 -1.95 -7.36 -6.00
C ALA A 171 -1.22 -8.69 -5.80
N GLU A 172 -1.08 -9.16 -4.55
CA GLU A 172 -0.54 -10.49 -4.27
C GLU A 172 -1.42 -11.59 -4.90
N GLU A 173 -2.75 -11.45 -4.84
CA GLU A 173 -3.69 -12.39 -5.47
C GLU A 173 -3.62 -12.38 -7.02
N LEU A 174 -3.22 -11.25 -7.64
CA LEU A 174 -2.90 -11.18 -9.07
C LEU A 174 -1.52 -11.79 -9.37
N ILE A 175 -0.52 -11.46 -8.56
CA ILE A 175 0.85 -11.98 -8.71
C ILE A 175 0.82 -13.50 -8.55
N TYR A 176 0.07 -14.05 -7.61
CA TYR A 176 0.03 -15.50 -7.37
C TYR A 176 -1.26 -16.16 -7.89
N LEU A 177 -1.79 -15.67 -9.02
CA LEU A 177 -3.00 -16.21 -9.68
C LEU A 177 -3.03 -17.75 -9.76
N ASP A 178 -1.88 -18.36 -10.07
CA ASP A 178 -1.73 -19.78 -10.33
C ASP A 178 -1.34 -20.59 -9.07
N ALA A 179 -1.12 -19.91 -7.94
CA ALA A 179 -0.90 -20.58 -6.66
C ALA A 179 -2.24 -20.98 -6.05
N PRO A 180 -2.37 -22.19 -5.47
CA PRO A 180 -3.55 -22.56 -4.74
C PRO A 180 -3.73 -21.60 -3.56
N LEU A 181 -4.78 -20.78 -3.61
CA LEU A 181 -5.19 -20.01 -2.45
C LEU A 181 -5.65 -21.00 -1.36
N PRO A 182 -5.30 -20.78 -0.09
CA PRO A 182 -5.85 -21.58 1.00
C PRO A 182 -7.38 -21.55 0.92
N ILE A 183 -8.00 -22.71 1.15
CA ILE A 183 -9.47 -22.84 1.16
C ILE A 183 -9.97 -21.99 2.32
N ALA A 184 -10.48 -20.79 2.01
CA ALA A 184 -11.09 -19.94 3.01
C ALA A 184 -12.28 -20.67 3.64
N GLY A 185 -12.47 -20.46 4.95
CA GLY A 185 -13.72 -20.84 5.62
C GLY A 185 -14.91 -20.09 5.04
N GLU A 186 -16.10 -20.25 5.64
CA GLU A 186 -17.34 -19.62 5.17
C GLU A 186 -17.14 -18.18 4.67
N PRO A 187 -17.77 -17.78 3.54
CA PRO A 187 -17.40 -16.62 2.74
C PRO A 187 -17.85 -15.29 3.36
N ALA A 188 -17.42 -15.00 4.58
CA ALA A 188 -17.60 -13.69 5.18
C ALA A 188 -16.40 -12.81 4.86
N VAL A 189 -16.62 -11.79 4.02
CA VAL A 189 -15.70 -10.65 3.90
C VAL A 189 -15.48 -10.06 5.30
N GLU A 190 -14.23 -9.71 5.62
CA GLU A 190 -13.85 -9.17 6.94
C GLU A 190 -14.73 -7.99 7.36
N LYS A 191 -15.45 -8.19 8.48
CA LYS A 191 -16.38 -7.21 9.04
C LYS A 191 -15.75 -6.38 10.14
N ASN A 192 -14.59 -6.79 10.67
CA ASN A 192 -13.94 -6.10 11.78
C ASN A 192 -13.32 -4.76 11.31
N HIS A 193 -13.99 -3.66 11.64
CA HIS A 193 -13.56 -2.29 11.32
C HIS A 193 -12.17 -1.98 11.88
N ARG A 194 -11.95 -2.25 13.17
CA ARG A 194 -10.67 -2.04 13.84
C ARG A 194 -9.51 -2.77 13.16
N ARG A 195 -9.72 -4.03 12.75
CA ARG A 195 -8.68 -4.79 12.05
C ARG A 195 -8.30 -4.15 10.71
N LYS A 196 -9.29 -3.69 9.95
CA LYS A 196 -9.05 -2.98 8.67
C LYS A 196 -8.30 -1.67 8.87
N HIS A 197 -8.69 -0.88 9.88
CA HIS A 197 -7.97 0.34 10.25
C HIS A 197 -6.51 0.04 10.60
N PHE A 198 -6.29 -0.97 11.45
CA PHE A 198 -4.95 -1.39 11.85
C PHE A 198 -4.09 -1.78 10.65
N VAL A 199 -4.56 -2.71 9.80
CA VAL A 199 -3.79 -3.19 8.64
C VAL A 199 -3.46 -2.04 7.68
N SER A 200 -4.45 -1.21 7.34
CA SER A 200 -4.27 -0.06 6.44
C SER A 200 -3.26 0.95 6.97
N VAL A 201 -3.52 1.48 8.17
CA VAL A 201 -2.69 2.54 8.76
C VAL A 201 -1.27 2.02 9.04
N MET A 202 -1.12 0.80 9.55
CA MET A 202 0.22 0.27 9.85
C MET A 202 1.03 -0.03 8.58
N SER A 203 0.38 -0.49 7.51
CA SER A 203 1.08 -0.80 6.25
C SER A 203 1.65 0.45 5.58
N GLY A 204 0.93 1.56 5.62
CA GLY A 204 1.40 2.81 4.99
C GLY A 204 2.13 3.75 5.96
N ALA A 205 1.63 3.98 7.18
CA ALA A 205 2.15 5.05 8.03
C ALA A 205 3.42 4.68 8.83
N LEU A 206 3.72 3.39 9.00
CA LEU A 206 4.86 2.95 9.81
C LEU A 206 6.20 3.34 9.16
N ILE A 207 6.29 3.26 7.83
CA ILE A 207 7.53 3.52 7.09
C ILE A 207 7.46 4.72 6.14
N ASN A 208 6.28 5.32 5.94
CA ASN A 208 6.14 6.48 5.06
C ASN A 208 6.70 7.77 5.71
N ALA A 209 7.86 8.21 5.23
CA ALA A 209 8.52 9.45 5.65
C ALA A 209 7.82 10.71 5.12
N ARG A 210 7.17 10.62 3.95
CA ARG A 210 6.41 11.70 3.35
C ARG A 210 5.19 12.07 4.22
N LEU A 211 4.47 11.08 4.74
CA LEU A 211 3.33 11.29 5.61
C LEU A 211 3.70 12.08 6.88
N GLU A 212 4.88 11.80 7.47
CA GLU A 212 5.39 12.57 8.61
C GLU A 212 5.71 14.02 8.26
N ARG A 213 6.27 14.26 7.07
CA ARG A 213 6.60 15.60 6.60
C ARG A 213 5.33 16.44 6.38
N ILE A 214 4.27 15.80 5.90
CA ILE A 214 2.99 16.46 5.57
C ILE A 214 2.18 16.70 6.84
N LEU A 215 1.81 15.63 7.55
CA LEU A 215 0.92 15.66 8.72
C LEU A 215 1.63 15.99 10.04
N GLY A 216 2.95 15.83 10.09
CA GLY A 216 3.75 15.95 11.30
C GLY A 216 3.83 14.65 12.10
N LYS A 217 5.00 14.41 12.73
CA LYS A 217 5.28 13.20 13.52
C LYS A 217 4.24 12.89 14.60
N ASN A 218 3.75 13.92 15.29
CA ASN A 218 2.76 13.76 16.36
C ASN A 218 1.40 13.28 15.82
N THR A 219 0.99 13.75 14.64
CA THR A 219 -0.24 13.30 13.99
C THR A 219 -0.12 11.85 13.56
N VAL A 220 1.01 11.47 12.94
CA VAL A 220 1.27 10.08 12.54
C VAL A 220 1.25 9.15 13.75
N ARG A 221 1.93 9.51 14.84
CA ARG A 221 1.90 8.71 16.09
C ARG A 221 0.50 8.57 16.67
N ARG A 222 -0.27 9.66 16.69
CA ARG A 222 -1.66 9.63 17.17
C ARG A 222 -2.50 8.69 16.31
N VAL A 223 -2.43 8.80 14.98
CA VAL A 223 -3.16 7.94 14.05
C VAL A 223 -2.78 6.47 14.20
N LEU A 224 -1.48 6.17 14.36
CA LEU A 224 -1.02 4.81 14.64
C LEU A 224 -1.65 4.27 15.93
N HIS A 225 -1.76 5.09 16.97
CA HIS A 225 -2.43 4.67 18.21
C HIS A 225 -3.95 4.49 18.03
N GLU A 226 -4.61 5.42 17.33
CA GLU A 226 -6.05 5.36 17.04
C GLU A 226 -6.43 4.12 16.21
N ALA A 227 -5.54 3.67 15.34
CA ALA A 227 -5.72 2.44 14.55
C ALA A 227 -5.49 1.16 15.37
N GLU A 228 -4.74 1.23 16.47
CA GLU A 228 -4.60 0.11 17.42
C GLU A 228 -5.77 0.02 18.38
N SER A 229 -6.41 1.13 18.70
CA SER A 229 -7.61 1.22 19.53
C SER A 229 -8.88 1.17 18.68
N ASP A 230 -10.02 1.50 19.28
CA ASP A 230 -11.32 1.68 18.63
C ASP A 230 -11.61 3.16 18.31
N GLU A 231 -10.62 4.06 18.41
CA GLU A 231 -10.82 5.50 18.29
C GLU A 231 -11.15 5.95 16.86
N LEU A 232 -10.61 5.29 15.82
CA LEU A 232 -11.05 5.56 14.44
C LEU A 232 -12.51 5.15 14.21
N GLU A 233 -12.94 4.04 14.81
CA GLU A 233 -14.34 3.60 14.75
C GLU A 233 -15.27 4.56 15.52
N LYS A 234 -14.88 4.98 16.72
CA LYS A 234 -15.60 6.04 17.48
C LYS A 234 -15.69 7.34 16.67
N THR A 235 -14.59 7.75 16.04
CA THR A 235 -14.56 8.93 15.18
C THR A 235 -15.54 8.76 14.01
N ARG A 236 -15.56 7.59 13.38
CA ARG A 236 -16.50 7.26 12.30
C ARG A 236 -17.95 7.46 12.73
N GLN A 237 -18.33 6.98 13.91
CA GLN A 237 -19.68 7.14 14.45
C GLN A 237 -20.02 8.61 14.76
N ARG A 238 -19.06 9.35 15.35
CA ARG A 238 -19.22 10.78 15.66
C ARG A 238 -19.45 11.64 14.42
N CYS A 239 -19.03 11.19 13.24
CA CYS A 239 -19.26 11.90 11.98
C CYS A 239 -20.72 11.83 11.50
N LEU A 240 -21.50 10.83 11.95
CA LEU A 240 -22.82 10.53 11.38
C LEU A 240 -23.98 10.98 12.26
N TYR A 241 -23.84 10.84 13.58
CA TYR A 241 -24.99 10.94 14.49
C TYR A 241 -24.93 12.17 15.37
N ILE A 242 -26.10 12.72 15.71
CA ILE A 242 -26.25 13.66 16.83
C ILE A 242 -26.12 12.86 18.13
N ASP A 243 -25.56 13.46 19.16
CA ASP A 243 -25.31 12.81 20.45
C ASP A 243 -25.47 13.80 21.60
N MET A 244 -25.32 13.32 22.83
CA MET A 244 -25.40 14.10 24.05
C MET A 244 -24.02 14.21 24.71
N GLU A 245 -23.49 15.42 24.84
CA GLU A 245 -22.25 15.70 25.56
C GLU A 245 -22.50 16.75 26.64
N ASN A 246 -22.15 16.43 27.89
CA ASN A 246 -22.36 17.29 29.07
C ASN A 246 -23.80 17.82 29.19
N GLY A 247 -24.79 16.97 28.88
CA GLY A 247 -26.21 17.31 28.96
C GLY A 247 -26.75 18.16 27.81
N ARG A 248 -25.97 18.41 26.75
CA ARG A 248 -26.39 19.16 25.55
C ARG A 248 -26.31 18.30 24.30
N ALA A 249 -27.29 18.46 23.40
CA ALA A 249 -27.22 17.89 22.06
C ALA A 249 -26.07 18.51 21.27
N VAL A 250 -25.21 17.67 20.69
CA VAL A 250 -24.08 18.05 19.86
C VAL A 250 -24.20 17.43 18.47
N THR A 251 -23.94 18.25 17.46
CA THR A 251 -23.93 17.82 16.06
C THR A 251 -22.55 17.30 15.65
N PRO A 252 -22.43 16.48 14.59
CA PRO A 252 -21.13 16.10 14.04
C PRO A 252 -20.23 17.29 13.67
N ALA A 253 -20.82 18.40 13.20
CA ALA A 253 -20.10 19.62 12.82
C ALA A 253 -19.38 20.28 14.02
N GLU A 254 -19.88 20.10 15.24
CA GLU A 254 -19.25 20.59 16.46
C GLU A 254 -18.11 19.67 16.93
N ARG A 255 -18.10 18.39 16.50
CA ARG A 255 -17.15 17.37 16.96
C ARG A 255 -15.99 17.13 16.00
N ILE A 256 -16.22 17.32 14.71
CA ILE A 256 -15.22 17.12 13.67
C ILE A 256 -14.76 18.48 13.13
N THR A 257 -13.57 18.88 13.56
CA THR A 257 -12.96 20.13 13.10
C THR A 257 -12.45 20.02 11.66
N ALA A 258 -12.33 21.16 10.98
CA ALA A 258 -11.68 21.24 9.66
C ALA A 258 -10.27 20.63 9.68
N VAL A 259 -9.50 20.89 10.74
CA VAL A 259 -8.14 20.32 10.89
C VAL A 259 -8.16 18.80 10.96
N ARG A 260 -9.11 18.22 11.70
CA ARG A 260 -9.22 16.75 11.80
C ARG A 260 -9.66 16.14 10.48
N ALA A 261 -10.64 16.73 9.80
CA ALA A 261 -11.06 16.28 8.48
C ALA A 261 -9.90 16.35 7.48
N GLN A 262 -9.16 17.46 7.44
CA GLN A 262 -7.97 17.62 6.60
C GLN A 262 -6.95 16.50 6.83
N GLN A 263 -6.62 16.23 8.10
CA GLN A 263 -5.66 15.19 8.47
C GLN A 263 -6.11 13.81 7.99
N LEU A 264 -7.40 13.48 8.14
CA LEU A 264 -7.94 12.19 7.73
C LEU A 264 -8.00 12.07 6.19
N THR A 265 -8.38 13.13 5.47
CA THR A 265 -8.45 13.09 4.00
C THR A 265 -7.08 12.97 3.34
N VAL A 266 -6.08 13.69 3.88
CA VAL A 266 -4.68 13.56 3.43
C VAL A 266 -4.14 12.17 3.77
N LEU A 267 -4.35 11.70 5.01
CA LEU A 267 -3.96 10.35 5.43
C LEU A 267 -4.57 9.28 4.51
N ALA A 268 -5.87 9.37 4.21
CA ALA A 268 -6.56 8.40 3.37
C ALA A 268 -5.99 8.36 1.95
N GLY A 269 -5.68 9.51 1.36
CA GLY A 269 -5.07 9.58 0.02
C GLY A 269 -3.66 9.01 -0.02
N GLU A 270 -2.83 9.36 0.96
CA GLU A 270 -1.47 8.82 1.08
C GLU A 270 -1.48 7.30 1.30
N LEU A 271 -2.35 6.78 2.18
CA LEU A 271 -2.49 5.34 2.39
C LEU A 271 -3.02 4.63 1.15
N MET A 272 -3.99 5.23 0.45
CA MET A 272 -4.52 4.68 -0.80
C MET A 272 -3.43 4.55 -1.85
N ALA A 273 -2.65 5.61 -2.10
CA ALA A 273 -1.60 5.58 -3.10
C ALA A 273 -0.49 4.57 -2.72
N GLU A 274 0.02 4.62 -1.49
CA GLU A 274 1.13 3.77 -1.05
C GLU A 274 0.79 2.28 -1.00
N ILE A 275 -0.46 1.94 -0.69
CA ILE A 275 -0.86 0.55 -0.46
C ILE A 275 -1.54 -0.05 -1.70
N LEU A 276 -2.34 0.74 -2.43
CA LEU A 276 -3.06 0.27 -3.61
C LEU A 276 -2.34 0.60 -4.93
N GLY A 277 -1.41 1.56 -4.94
CA GLY A 277 -0.53 1.86 -6.06
C GLY A 277 0.57 0.81 -6.23
N HIS A 278 0.20 -0.45 -6.39
CA HIS A 278 1.17 -1.54 -6.54
C HIS A 278 1.87 -1.53 -7.90
N PHE A 279 1.16 -1.08 -8.93
CA PHE A 279 1.74 -0.88 -10.26
C PHE A 279 2.33 0.54 -10.33
N PRO A 280 3.55 0.74 -10.84
CA PRO A 280 4.22 2.04 -10.83
C PRO A 280 3.38 3.17 -11.44
N TRP A 281 2.69 2.92 -12.56
CA TRP A 281 1.82 3.90 -13.20
C TRP A 281 0.55 4.22 -12.40
N GLU A 282 0.03 3.25 -11.63
CA GLU A 282 -1.09 3.50 -10.72
C GLU A 282 -0.63 4.34 -9.54
N PHE A 283 0.54 4.02 -8.97
CA PHE A 283 1.13 4.80 -7.90
C PHE A 283 1.36 6.26 -8.31
N GLU A 284 2.04 6.48 -9.44
CA GLU A 284 2.33 7.82 -9.93
C GLU A 284 1.04 8.61 -10.15
N ARG A 285 0.06 8.04 -10.85
CA ARG A 285 -1.26 8.67 -11.07
C ARG A 285 -1.99 8.98 -9.77
N MET A 286 -2.02 8.06 -8.81
CA MET A 286 -2.66 8.28 -7.50
C MET A 286 -1.94 9.38 -6.73
N MET A 287 -0.61 9.38 -6.73
CA MET A 287 0.20 10.39 -6.06
C MET A 287 0.05 11.77 -6.69
N GLU A 288 -0.06 11.87 -8.01
CA GLU A 288 -0.39 13.12 -8.70
C GLU A 288 -1.70 13.71 -8.21
N ASN A 289 -2.74 12.87 -8.10
CA ASN A 289 -4.04 13.28 -7.58
C ASN A 289 -3.95 13.74 -6.11
N VAL A 290 -3.24 12.99 -5.27
CA VAL A 290 -2.99 13.34 -3.86
C VAL A 290 -2.28 14.68 -3.75
N VAL A 291 -1.18 14.88 -4.46
CA VAL A 291 -0.41 16.13 -4.45
C VAL A 291 -1.25 17.30 -4.98
N ALA A 292 -2.08 17.09 -6.00
CA ALA A 292 -2.98 18.11 -6.53
C ALA A 292 -3.98 18.58 -5.46
N TYR A 293 -4.61 17.64 -4.76
CA TYR A 293 -5.52 17.96 -3.65
C TYR A 293 -4.79 18.67 -2.49
N GLU A 294 -3.62 18.18 -2.09
CA GLU A 294 -2.82 18.80 -1.03
C GLU A 294 -2.45 20.25 -1.34
N ARG A 295 -2.10 20.53 -2.60
CA ARG A 295 -1.86 21.89 -3.09
C ARG A 295 -3.14 22.73 -3.04
N GLN A 296 -4.28 22.17 -3.45
CA GLN A 296 -5.57 22.84 -3.45
C GLN A 296 -6.02 23.28 -2.05
N ILE A 297 -5.76 22.47 -1.03
CA ILE A 297 -6.07 22.79 0.38
C ILE A 297 -4.99 23.66 1.06
N GLY A 298 -3.98 24.12 0.31
CA GLY A 298 -2.97 25.07 0.77
C GLY A 298 -1.81 24.48 1.56
N LEU A 299 -1.50 23.18 1.39
CA LEU A 299 -0.29 22.62 2.01
C LEU A 299 0.98 23.21 1.36
N PRO A 300 2.02 23.55 2.15
CA PRO A 300 3.25 24.15 1.62
C PRO A 300 3.97 23.26 0.61
N GLU A 301 4.42 23.82 -0.53
CA GLU A 301 5.10 23.09 -1.61
C GLU A 301 6.29 22.25 -1.09
N LYS A 302 7.07 22.80 -0.15
CA LYS A 302 8.20 22.11 0.49
C LYS A 302 7.84 20.81 1.23
N LYS A 303 6.57 20.62 1.59
CA LYS A 303 6.06 19.41 2.25
C LYS A 303 5.53 18.38 1.24
N ILE A 304 5.02 18.85 0.10
CA ILE A 304 4.31 18.02 -0.89
C ILE A 304 5.19 17.58 -2.06
N VAL A 305 6.35 18.22 -2.30
CA VAL A 305 7.29 17.77 -3.35
C VAL A 305 7.90 16.41 -2.98
N ARG A 306 7.77 15.41 -3.86
CA ARG A 306 8.46 14.11 -3.72
C ARG A 306 9.97 14.34 -3.93
N ARG A 307 10.79 13.80 -3.02
CA ARG A 307 12.25 13.88 -3.08
C ARG A 307 12.80 12.57 -3.55
#